data_AF-A0A8J4AW66-F1
#
_entry.id   AF-A0A8J4AW66-F1
#
_cell.length_a   1.000
_cell.length_b   1.000
_cell.length_c   1.000
_cell.angle_alpha   90.00
_cell.angle_beta   90.00
_cell.angle_gamma   90.00
#
_symmetry.space_group_name_H-M   'P 1'
#
loop_
_entity.id
_entity.type
_entity.pdbx_description
1 polymer ?
#
loop_
_entity_poly.entity_id
_entity_poly.type
_entity_poly.pdbx_seq_one_letter_code
_entity_poly.pdbx_strand_id
1 'polypeptide(L)'
;MSPFPLQRAAARTSMISIVALVVLFVIGPTAVRSSGRLQRRILLQDCTPNPKMPTNCTKISRAEVSRVVAPVARVGTDMKLRLLVMVVSYMASSSCGARAGANVDDVLNAYTGDLGHMNFLHNCSYGQVTYSNVTVISTSLPCTTYLDQCDTSDISFAAKASAESQYGRDFMSSYSRYAYVLPEGLESRICGWMGVAELPGTQTWYTPDEEGIFNKGTVLHESLHNFGIYHSRRYEIYNDNSTSMGMGQSCPSAPELRRLGWASPLAQLNSSTFPTRTFKTFTLPATYVTSEGNMIWIQPDWVLPKPYKKNLYLALRMKGGGDRDLLDEFDGKVSVHEVDKDLDNSLEEVTDDPQISMLGTLGPSTPPLDLRVYRLSIRVGALVGNTITVNVCRFDNRSAECK
;
A
#
# COMPACT_ATOMS: atom_id res chain seq x y z
N MET A 1 -29.90 6.33 41.99
CA MET A 1 -29.10 5.92 40.82
C MET A 1 -29.64 4.58 40.36
N SER A 2 -30.51 4.60 39.35
CA SER A 2 -31.23 3.43 38.83
C SER A 2 -30.36 2.66 37.82
N PRO A 3 -30.49 1.32 37.71
CA PRO A 3 -29.74 0.53 36.75
C PRO A 3 -30.46 0.52 35.39
N PHE A 4 -29.70 0.69 34.31
CA PHE A 4 -30.15 0.49 32.93
C PHE A 4 -30.22 -1.01 32.60
N PRO A 5 -31.29 -1.50 31.94
CA PRO A 5 -31.36 -2.87 31.46
C PRO A 5 -30.75 -3.03 30.06
N LEU A 6 -30.02 -4.13 29.86
CA LEU A 6 -29.58 -4.66 28.58
C LEU A 6 -30.78 -5.08 27.72
N GLN A 7 -30.94 -4.49 26.54
CA GLN A 7 -31.80 -5.03 25.48
C GLN A 7 -30.96 -5.84 24.48
N ARG A 8 -31.38 -7.09 24.28
CA ARG A 8 -30.91 -8.00 23.22
C ARG A 8 -31.45 -7.53 21.87
N ALA A 9 -30.57 -7.29 20.90
CA ALA A 9 -30.95 -7.11 19.50
C ALA A 9 -31.01 -8.48 18.80
N ALA A 10 -32.14 -8.77 18.17
CA ALA A 10 -32.37 -9.95 17.36
C ALA A 10 -31.66 -9.82 16.00
N ALA A 11 -31.01 -10.91 15.56
CA ALA A 11 -30.40 -11.01 14.25
C ALA A 11 -31.47 -11.01 13.15
N ARG A 12 -31.41 -10.03 12.24
CA ARG A 12 -32.12 -10.07 10.96
C ARG A 12 -31.20 -10.67 9.90
N THR A 13 -31.62 -11.80 9.33
CA THR A 13 -31.07 -12.39 8.12
C THR A 13 -31.38 -11.46 6.94
N SER A 14 -30.36 -10.83 6.35
CA SER A 14 -30.50 -10.08 5.10
C SER A 14 -30.03 -10.93 3.93
N MET A 15 -30.93 -11.17 2.96
CA MET A 15 -30.61 -11.78 1.67
C MET A 15 -29.70 -10.84 0.88
N ILE A 16 -28.48 -11.30 0.57
CA ILE A 16 -27.60 -10.65 -0.39
C ILE A 16 -28.14 -10.95 -1.79
N SER A 17 -28.75 -9.94 -2.43
CA SER A 17 -29.01 -9.97 -3.87
C SER A 17 -27.71 -9.64 -4.61
N ILE A 18 -27.15 -10.63 -5.30
CA ILE A 18 -26.05 -10.43 -6.25
C ILE A 18 -26.66 -9.82 -7.51
N VAL A 19 -26.52 -8.51 -7.67
CA VAL A 19 -26.80 -7.83 -8.96
C VAL A 19 -25.53 -7.95 -9.80
N ALA A 20 -25.55 -8.85 -10.77
CA ALA A 20 -24.51 -8.94 -11.79
C ALA A 20 -24.71 -7.81 -12.81
N LEU A 21 -23.91 -6.74 -12.70
CA LEU A 21 -23.82 -5.72 -13.74
C LEU A 21 -23.03 -6.31 -14.93
N VAL A 22 -23.75 -6.75 -15.97
CA VAL A 22 -23.16 -7.18 -17.24
C VAL A 22 -22.98 -5.95 -18.12
N VAL A 23 -21.75 -5.45 -18.23
CA VAL A 23 -21.36 -4.45 -19.24
C VAL A 23 -21.30 -5.16 -20.59
N LEU A 24 -22.17 -4.79 -21.54
CA LEU A 24 -22.12 -5.26 -22.92
C LEU A 24 -20.84 -4.74 -23.60
N PHE A 25 -19.99 -5.65 -24.07
CA PHE A 25 -18.91 -5.33 -25.00
C PHE A 25 -19.30 -5.78 -26.41
N VAL A 26 -19.26 -4.86 -27.38
CA VAL A 26 -19.36 -5.16 -28.80
C VAL A 26 -18.00 -5.71 -29.26
N ILE A 27 -17.96 -6.98 -29.67
CA ILE A 27 -16.75 -7.61 -30.21
C ILE A 27 -16.66 -7.29 -31.72
N GLY A 28 -15.79 -6.34 -32.08
CA GLY A 28 -15.23 -6.21 -33.44
C GLY A 28 -13.80 -6.77 -33.47
N PRO A 29 -13.30 -7.25 -34.62
CA PRO A 29 -11.99 -7.89 -34.71
C PRO A 29 -10.86 -6.84 -34.82
N THR A 30 -10.68 -5.99 -33.81
CA THR A 30 -9.47 -5.14 -33.67
C THR A 30 -9.37 -4.55 -32.27
N ALA A 31 -8.21 -4.75 -31.63
CA ALA A 31 -7.70 -4.10 -30.42
C ALA A 31 -8.44 -4.34 -29.08
N VAL A 32 -7.80 -5.13 -28.20
CA VAL A 32 -8.10 -5.20 -26.77
C VAL A 32 -7.76 -3.85 -26.13
N ARG A 33 -8.78 -3.08 -25.74
CA ARG A 33 -8.67 -1.83 -24.98
C ARG A 33 -8.87 -2.16 -23.49
N SER A 34 -7.82 -2.05 -22.68
CA SER A 34 -7.82 -2.45 -21.27
C SER A 34 -8.27 -1.32 -20.33
N SER A 35 -9.35 -1.55 -19.58
CA SER A 35 -9.69 -0.78 -18.37
C SER A 35 -9.05 -1.44 -17.13
N GLY A 36 -8.59 -0.61 -16.20
CA GLY A 36 -7.86 -1.00 -14.98
C GLY A 36 -8.73 -1.67 -13.92
N ARG A 37 -9.22 -2.88 -14.22
CA ARG A 37 -9.23 -3.91 -13.19
C ARG A 37 -7.84 -4.58 -13.24
N LEU A 38 -7.46 -5.26 -12.16
CA LEU A 38 -6.70 -6.53 -12.23
C LEU A 38 -6.77 -7.07 -13.66
N GLN A 39 -5.66 -7.42 -14.32
CA GLN A 39 -5.73 -8.12 -15.60
C GLN A 39 -6.46 -9.44 -15.37
N ARG A 40 -7.78 -9.35 -15.44
CA ARG A 40 -8.75 -10.41 -15.36
C ARG A 40 -8.82 -10.87 -16.78
N ARG A 41 -7.89 -11.76 -17.13
CA ARG A 41 -8.05 -12.51 -18.36
C ARG A 41 -9.24 -13.41 -18.09
N ILE A 42 -10.41 -13.01 -18.60
CA ILE A 42 -11.57 -13.89 -18.67
C ILE A 42 -11.15 -14.96 -19.68
N LEU A 43 -10.63 -16.07 -19.16
CA LEU A 43 -10.00 -17.09 -20.01
C LEU A 43 -11.03 -18.00 -20.66
N LEU A 44 -12.26 -18.05 -20.11
CA LEU A 44 -13.40 -18.69 -20.73
C LEU A 44 -14.70 -17.98 -20.33
N GLN A 45 -15.51 -17.65 -21.33
CA GLN A 45 -16.88 -17.22 -21.15
C GLN A 45 -17.79 -18.11 -21.98
N ASP A 46 -18.54 -19.00 -21.32
CA ASP A 46 -19.63 -19.73 -21.97
C ASP A 46 -20.82 -18.76 -22.09
N CYS A 47 -20.79 -17.94 -23.14
CA CYS A 47 -21.84 -16.99 -23.49
C CYS A 47 -22.92 -17.69 -24.32
N THR A 48 -24.18 -17.62 -23.89
CA THR A 48 -25.33 -17.98 -24.73
C THR A 48 -25.73 -16.74 -25.55
N PRO A 49 -25.53 -16.72 -26.88
CA PRO A 49 -25.83 -15.56 -27.71
C PRO A 49 -27.32 -15.22 -27.71
N ASN A 50 -27.65 -13.94 -27.78
CA ASN A 50 -29.02 -13.52 -28.05
C ASN A 50 -29.36 -13.88 -29.51
N PRO A 51 -30.44 -14.65 -29.77
CA PRO A 51 -30.80 -15.06 -31.13
C PRO A 51 -31.14 -13.88 -32.05
N LYS A 52 -31.48 -12.71 -31.50
CA LYS A 52 -31.73 -11.48 -32.27
C LYS A 52 -30.51 -10.57 -32.38
N MET A 53 -29.51 -10.76 -31.52
CA MET A 53 -28.30 -9.93 -31.44
C MET A 53 -27.12 -10.82 -31.07
N PRO A 54 -26.49 -11.52 -32.03
CA PRO A 54 -25.47 -12.55 -31.75
C PRO A 54 -24.25 -12.04 -30.96
N THR A 55 -24.03 -10.73 -30.96
CA THR A 55 -22.96 -10.06 -30.19
C THR A 55 -23.29 -9.85 -28.70
N ASN A 56 -24.53 -10.12 -28.28
CA ASN A 56 -24.99 -9.91 -26.90
C ASN A 56 -25.17 -11.26 -26.20
N CYS A 57 -24.66 -11.37 -24.97
CA CYS A 57 -24.89 -12.55 -24.14
C CYS A 57 -26.23 -12.43 -23.40
N THR A 58 -27.09 -13.44 -23.53
CA THR A 58 -28.32 -13.56 -22.70
C THR A 58 -28.08 -14.32 -21.41
N LYS A 59 -27.06 -15.17 -21.38
CA LYS A 59 -26.65 -15.94 -20.21
C LYS A 59 -25.15 -16.19 -20.25
N ILE A 60 -24.51 -16.16 -19.09
CA ILE A 60 -23.12 -16.54 -18.89
C ILE A 60 -23.13 -17.72 -17.93
N SER A 61 -22.79 -18.92 -18.39
CA SER A 61 -22.83 -20.14 -17.54
C SER A 61 -21.53 -20.43 -16.81
N ARG A 62 -20.41 -19.90 -17.32
CA ARG A 62 -19.10 -19.97 -16.67
C ARG A 62 -18.30 -18.74 -17.08
N ALA A 63 -17.84 -17.97 -16.10
CA ALA A 63 -16.90 -16.88 -16.28
C ALA A 63 -15.69 -17.16 -15.39
N GLU A 64 -14.61 -17.67 -15.99
CA GLU A 64 -13.38 -17.91 -15.24
C GLU A 64 -12.49 -16.67 -15.33
N VAL A 65 -12.41 -15.98 -14.21
CA VAL A 65 -11.54 -14.84 -14.03
C VAL A 65 -10.18 -15.36 -13.56
N SER A 66 -9.26 -15.57 -14.49
CA SER A 66 -7.86 -15.75 -14.08
C SER A 66 -7.32 -14.38 -13.65
N ARG A 67 -6.86 -14.30 -12.40
CA ARG A 67 -6.08 -13.16 -11.95
C ARG A 67 -4.68 -13.35 -12.50
N VAL A 68 -4.35 -12.65 -13.58
CA VAL A 68 -2.94 -12.44 -13.88
C VAL A 68 -2.48 -11.45 -12.81
N VAL A 69 -1.85 -11.98 -11.77
CA VAL A 69 -1.15 -11.16 -10.77
C VAL A 69 -0.10 -10.40 -11.56
N ALA A 70 -0.22 -9.07 -11.62
CA ALA A 70 0.89 -8.29 -12.15
C ALA A 70 2.08 -8.59 -11.24
N PRO A 71 3.22 -9.04 -11.79
CA PRO A 71 4.38 -9.30 -10.95
C PRO A 71 4.67 -8.03 -10.16
N VAL A 72 5.06 -8.18 -8.90
CA VAL A 72 5.74 -7.08 -8.19
C VAL A 72 6.84 -6.68 -9.14
N ALA A 73 6.82 -5.44 -9.63
CA ALA A 73 7.97 -4.93 -10.32
C ALA A 73 9.10 -5.04 -9.29
N ARG A 74 9.97 -6.05 -9.43
CA ARG A 74 11.24 -6.05 -8.72
C ARG A 74 11.82 -4.71 -9.10
N VAL A 75 11.88 -3.80 -8.14
CA VAL A 75 12.30 -2.45 -8.44
C VAL A 75 13.76 -2.60 -8.81
N GLY A 76 14.02 -2.65 -10.11
CA GLY A 76 15.36 -2.50 -10.62
C GLY A 76 15.86 -1.15 -10.12
N THR A 77 17.17 -1.05 -9.93
CA THR A 77 17.80 0.25 -9.67
C THR A 77 17.35 1.21 -10.77
N ASP A 78 16.74 2.34 -10.38
CA ASP A 78 16.31 3.45 -11.25
C ASP A 78 15.00 3.25 -12.04
N MET A 79 13.92 2.86 -11.36
CA MET A 79 12.57 2.93 -11.93
C MET A 79 12.10 4.38 -12.09
N LYS A 80 11.81 4.77 -13.34
CA LYS A 80 11.28 6.10 -13.68
C LYS A 80 9.80 6.05 -14.01
N LEU A 81 8.99 6.71 -13.19
CA LEU A 81 7.55 6.85 -13.37
C LEU A 81 7.23 8.12 -14.16
N ARG A 82 6.21 8.06 -15.02
CA ARG A 82 5.61 9.22 -15.69
C ARG A 82 4.16 9.31 -15.21
N LEU A 83 3.85 10.31 -14.39
CA LEU A 83 2.56 10.44 -13.71
C LEU A 83 1.71 11.54 -14.36
N LEU A 84 0.47 11.19 -14.72
CA LEU A 84 -0.57 12.16 -15.05
C LEU A 84 -1.56 12.25 -13.88
N VAL A 85 -1.71 13.45 -13.31
CA VAL A 85 -2.71 13.76 -12.29
C VAL A 85 -3.86 14.51 -12.96
N MET A 86 -5.05 13.92 -12.90
CA MET A 86 -6.29 14.50 -13.41
C MET A 86 -7.07 15.08 -12.25
N VAL A 87 -7.12 16.41 -12.16
CA VAL A 87 -7.95 17.12 -11.19
C VAL A 87 -9.36 17.23 -11.73
N VAL A 88 -10.26 16.42 -11.17
CA VAL A 88 -11.61 16.25 -11.68
C VAL A 88 -12.51 17.37 -11.16
N SER A 89 -13.29 17.95 -12.06
CA SER A 89 -14.37 18.88 -11.74
C SER A 89 -15.67 18.40 -12.39
N TYR A 90 -16.81 18.68 -11.76
CA TYR A 90 -18.11 18.33 -12.30
C TYR A 90 -18.84 19.57 -12.82
N MET A 91 -19.29 19.50 -14.07
CA MET A 91 -20.21 20.48 -14.64
C MET A 91 -21.64 20.13 -14.23
N ALA A 92 -22.43 21.15 -13.89
CA ALA A 92 -23.83 20.96 -13.52
C ALA A 92 -24.59 20.19 -14.61
N SER A 93 -25.46 19.29 -14.18
CA SER A 93 -26.36 18.53 -15.04
C SER A 93 -27.76 18.50 -14.44
N SER A 94 -28.70 17.83 -15.12
CA SER A 94 -30.04 17.61 -14.56
C SER A 94 -30.05 16.69 -13.33
N SER A 95 -28.97 15.94 -13.07
CA SER A 95 -28.89 14.97 -11.97
C SER A 95 -28.12 15.47 -10.74
N CYS A 96 -27.18 16.40 -10.90
CA CYS A 96 -26.40 16.96 -9.81
C CYS A 96 -25.77 18.32 -10.15
N GLY A 97 -25.46 19.09 -9.11
CA GLY A 97 -24.86 20.43 -9.23
C GLY A 97 -23.41 20.38 -9.70
N ALA A 98 -22.89 21.53 -10.11
CA ALA A 98 -21.47 21.68 -10.41
C ALA A 98 -20.64 21.52 -9.11
N ARG A 99 -19.45 20.95 -9.24
CA ARG A 99 -18.45 20.84 -8.16
C ARG A 99 -17.09 21.24 -8.71
N ALA A 100 -16.41 22.15 -8.04
CA ALA A 100 -15.07 22.55 -8.41
C ALA A 100 -14.09 21.39 -8.19
N GLY A 101 -13.03 21.33 -9.00
CA GLY A 101 -11.85 20.54 -8.66
C GLY A 101 -10.90 21.36 -7.80
N ALA A 102 -9.95 20.71 -7.16
CA ALA A 102 -8.83 21.39 -6.51
C ALA A 102 -8.09 22.32 -7.49
N ASN A 103 -7.30 23.26 -6.96
CA ASN A 103 -6.45 24.08 -7.81
C ASN A 103 -5.31 23.23 -8.42
N VAL A 104 -5.15 23.30 -9.74
CA VAL A 104 -4.13 22.53 -10.48
C VAL A 104 -2.71 22.89 -10.05
N ASP A 105 -2.43 24.17 -9.80
CA ASP A 105 -1.10 24.65 -9.39
C ASP A 105 -0.78 24.20 -7.96
N ASP A 106 -1.77 24.20 -7.06
CA ASP A 106 -1.59 23.70 -5.69
C ASP A 106 -1.29 22.19 -5.70
N VAL A 107 -2.00 21.41 -6.50
CA VAL A 107 -1.74 19.97 -6.67
C VAL A 107 -0.37 19.73 -7.30
N LEU A 108 0.02 20.51 -8.31
CA LEU A 108 1.36 20.42 -8.90
C LEU A 108 2.45 20.75 -7.88
N ASN A 109 2.25 21.79 -7.08
CA ASN A 109 3.17 22.18 -6.01
C ASN A 109 3.27 21.11 -4.91
N ALA A 110 2.16 20.43 -4.56
CA ALA A 110 2.18 19.32 -3.61
C ALA A 110 3.08 18.15 -4.07
N TYR A 111 3.16 17.90 -5.38
CA TYR A 111 4.11 16.92 -5.93
C TYR A 111 5.54 17.45 -6.03
N THR A 112 5.71 18.66 -6.55
CA THR A 112 7.00 19.17 -7.06
C THR A 112 7.77 20.05 -6.09
N GLY A 113 7.12 20.56 -5.03
CA GLY A 113 7.79 21.36 -4.01
C GLY A 113 8.93 20.60 -3.33
N ASP A 114 9.83 21.32 -2.64
CA ASP A 114 11.04 20.74 -2.03
C ASP A 114 10.74 19.58 -1.08
N LEU A 115 9.58 19.61 -0.42
CA LEU A 115 9.11 18.57 0.50
C LEU A 115 7.93 17.78 -0.07
N GLY A 116 7.67 17.93 -1.37
CA GLY A 116 6.54 17.35 -2.07
C GLY A 116 6.67 15.84 -2.27
N HIS A 117 5.59 15.26 -2.78
CA HIS A 117 5.41 13.81 -2.92
C HIS A 117 6.52 13.15 -3.75
N MET A 118 7.06 13.86 -4.75
CA MET A 118 8.15 13.33 -5.58
C MET A 118 9.42 13.08 -4.76
N ASN A 119 9.84 14.08 -3.98
CA ASN A 119 11.03 13.97 -3.14
C ASN A 119 10.80 12.97 -2.00
N PHE A 120 9.58 12.88 -1.48
CA PHE A 120 9.24 11.90 -0.46
C PHE A 120 9.37 10.45 -0.97
N LEU A 121 8.82 10.13 -2.15
CA LEU A 121 8.98 8.81 -2.79
C LEU A 121 10.46 8.51 -3.10
N HIS A 122 11.18 9.49 -3.66
CA HIS A 122 12.61 9.37 -3.95
C HIS A 122 13.40 9.00 -2.70
N ASN A 123 13.19 9.72 -1.59
CA ASN A 123 13.89 9.48 -0.34
C ASN A 123 13.52 8.12 0.28
N CYS A 124 12.25 7.74 0.27
CA CYS A 124 11.81 6.46 0.84
C CYS A 124 12.23 5.23 0.02
N SER A 125 12.54 5.41 -1.27
CA SER A 125 13.04 4.37 -2.15
C SER A 125 14.56 4.37 -2.33
N TYR A 126 15.29 5.21 -1.58
CA TYR A 126 16.75 5.38 -1.73
C TYR A 126 17.15 5.76 -3.16
N GLY A 127 16.32 6.55 -3.82
CA GLY A 127 16.48 6.96 -5.21
C GLY A 127 16.13 5.91 -6.27
N GLN A 128 15.78 4.69 -5.86
CA GLN A 128 15.44 3.62 -6.80
C GLN A 128 14.15 3.86 -7.55
N VAL A 129 13.24 4.68 -7.03
CA VAL A 129 12.02 5.10 -7.72
C VAL A 129 11.97 6.62 -7.80
N THR A 130 11.76 7.14 -9.00
CA THR A 130 11.62 8.57 -9.25
C THR A 130 10.44 8.86 -10.17
N TYR A 131 9.81 10.02 -9.98
CA TYR A 131 8.97 10.58 -11.03
C TYR A 131 9.84 11.35 -12.01
N SER A 132 9.97 10.82 -13.23
CA SER A 132 10.66 11.50 -14.33
C SER A 132 9.85 12.68 -14.90
N ASN A 133 8.53 12.62 -14.76
CA ASN A 133 7.59 13.68 -15.10
C ASN A 133 6.34 13.52 -14.21
N VAL A 134 5.88 14.64 -13.65
CA VAL A 134 4.53 14.80 -13.12
C VAL A 134 3.85 15.91 -13.90
N THR A 135 2.71 15.59 -14.51
CA THR A 135 1.86 16.57 -15.18
C THR A 135 0.50 16.59 -14.50
N VAL A 136 0.00 17.77 -14.18
CA VAL A 136 -1.31 17.97 -13.57
C VAL A 136 -2.20 18.71 -14.56
N ILE A 137 -3.40 18.17 -14.81
CA ILE A 137 -4.38 18.77 -15.72
C ILE A 137 -5.74 18.91 -15.04
N SER A 138 -6.47 19.97 -15.40
CA SER A 138 -7.90 20.04 -15.11
C SER A 138 -8.66 19.10 -16.04
N THR A 139 -9.59 18.31 -15.48
CA THR A 139 -10.43 17.37 -16.23
C THR A 139 -11.88 17.61 -15.88
N SER A 140 -12.63 18.19 -16.81
CA SER A 140 -14.05 18.50 -16.60
C SER A 140 -14.94 17.36 -17.08
N LEU A 141 -15.87 16.93 -16.22
CA LEU A 141 -16.81 15.84 -16.48
C LEU A 141 -18.25 16.33 -16.30
N PRO A 142 -19.21 15.87 -17.13
CA PRO A 142 -20.62 16.11 -16.84
C PRO A 142 -21.02 15.38 -15.55
N CYS A 143 -21.67 16.07 -14.62
CA CYS A 143 -22.08 15.46 -13.36
C CYS A 143 -23.11 14.35 -13.60
N THR A 144 -22.92 13.18 -12.99
CA THR A 144 -23.86 12.07 -13.03
C THR A 144 -24.02 11.44 -11.64
N THR A 145 -25.10 10.71 -11.42
CA THR A 145 -25.35 10.04 -10.13
C THR A 145 -24.32 8.97 -9.78
N TYR A 146 -23.69 8.33 -10.76
CA TYR A 146 -22.67 7.30 -10.52
C TYR A 146 -21.31 7.91 -10.16
N LEU A 147 -20.96 9.07 -10.74
CA LEU A 147 -19.76 9.82 -10.37
C LEU A 147 -19.85 10.40 -8.94
N ASP A 148 -21.05 10.61 -8.43
CA ASP A 148 -21.32 11.07 -7.06
C ASP A 148 -21.26 9.93 -6.02
N GLN A 149 -21.14 8.67 -6.45
CA GLN A 149 -20.99 7.49 -5.58
C GLN A 149 -19.54 7.07 -5.36
N CYS A 150 -18.57 7.88 -5.80
CA CYS A 150 -17.14 7.61 -5.70
C CYS A 150 -16.71 6.27 -6.35
N ASP A 151 -17.40 5.83 -7.41
CA ASP A 151 -16.98 4.63 -8.15
C ASP A 151 -15.69 4.93 -8.92
N THR A 152 -14.60 4.28 -8.49
CA THR A 152 -13.25 4.50 -9.02
C THR A 152 -13.13 4.11 -10.50
N SER A 153 -13.91 3.11 -10.95
CA SER A 153 -13.88 2.64 -12.34
C SER A 153 -14.55 3.67 -13.26
N ASP A 154 -15.71 4.17 -12.86
CA ASP A 154 -16.43 5.18 -13.65
C ASP A 154 -15.68 6.51 -13.68
N ILE A 155 -15.14 6.96 -12.54
CA ILE A 155 -14.31 8.17 -12.46
C ILE A 155 -13.11 8.05 -13.39
N SER A 156 -12.34 6.96 -13.29
CA SER A 156 -11.13 6.80 -14.10
C SER A 156 -11.42 6.66 -15.58
N PHE A 157 -12.49 5.95 -15.96
CA PHE A 157 -12.91 5.82 -17.35
C PHE A 157 -13.32 7.18 -17.94
N ALA A 158 -14.20 7.91 -17.25
CA ALA A 158 -14.69 9.21 -17.71
C ALA A 158 -13.56 10.26 -17.80
N ALA A 159 -12.70 10.33 -16.77
CA ALA A 159 -11.56 11.23 -16.74
C ALA A 159 -10.57 10.95 -17.88
N LYS A 160 -10.20 9.68 -18.12
CA LYS A 160 -9.32 9.32 -19.24
C LYS A 160 -9.93 9.60 -20.59
N ALA A 161 -11.23 9.35 -20.77
CA ALA A 161 -11.92 9.65 -22.03
C ALA A 161 -11.95 11.17 -22.30
N SER A 162 -12.21 11.98 -21.28
CA SER A 162 -12.18 13.44 -21.38
C SER A 162 -10.76 13.94 -21.73
N ALA A 163 -9.74 13.45 -21.01
CA ALA A 163 -8.34 13.81 -21.27
C ALA A 163 -7.86 13.33 -22.66
N GLU A 164 -8.19 12.11 -23.10
CA GLU A 164 -7.87 11.62 -24.46
C GLU A 164 -8.55 12.48 -25.53
N SER A 165 -9.79 12.93 -25.31
CA SER A 165 -10.48 13.83 -26.25
C SER A 165 -9.84 15.21 -26.34
N GLN A 166 -9.28 15.71 -25.25
CA GLN A 166 -8.70 17.06 -25.19
C GLN A 166 -7.24 17.09 -25.68
N TYR A 167 -6.43 16.12 -25.25
CA TYR A 167 -4.98 16.12 -25.47
C TYR A 167 -4.52 15.04 -26.47
N GLY A 168 -5.42 14.16 -26.91
CA GLY A 168 -5.13 13.07 -27.82
C GLY A 168 -4.59 11.81 -27.13
N ARG A 169 -4.61 10.70 -27.88
CA ARG A 169 -4.15 9.40 -27.40
C ARG A 169 -2.66 9.35 -27.11
N ASP A 170 -1.85 10.01 -27.94
CA ASP A 170 -0.39 9.99 -27.81
C ASP A 170 0.05 10.62 -26.49
N PHE A 171 -0.59 11.74 -26.11
CA PHE A 171 -0.42 12.35 -24.80
C PHE A 171 -0.70 11.37 -23.66
N MET A 172 -1.86 10.69 -23.67
CA MET A 172 -2.21 9.73 -22.63
C MET A 172 -1.22 8.57 -22.54
N SER A 173 -0.80 8.02 -23.69
CA SER A 173 0.16 6.90 -23.75
C SER A 173 1.57 7.26 -23.27
N SER A 174 1.88 8.55 -23.12
CA SER A 174 3.16 9.02 -22.60
C SER A 174 3.29 8.86 -21.08
N TYR A 175 2.23 8.49 -20.37
CA TYR A 175 2.24 8.28 -18.92
C TYR A 175 2.10 6.81 -18.54
N SER A 176 2.77 6.41 -17.46
CA SER A 176 2.78 5.05 -16.92
C SER A 176 1.94 4.89 -15.65
N ARG A 177 1.50 6.00 -15.06
CA ARG A 177 0.70 6.10 -13.84
C ARG A 177 -0.34 7.19 -13.98
N TYR A 178 -1.50 6.99 -13.35
CA TYR A 178 -2.63 7.92 -13.38
C TYR A 178 -3.13 8.16 -11.96
N ALA A 179 -3.26 9.42 -11.57
CA ALA A 179 -3.90 9.83 -10.34
C ALA A 179 -5.15 10.65 -10.65
N TYR A 180 -6.20 10.47 -9.84
CA TYR A 180 -7.45 11.19 -9.95
C TYR A 180 -7.71 11.94 -8.65
N VAL A 181 -7.78 13.26 -8.70
CA VAL A 181 -8.19 14.09 -7.55
C VAL A 181 -9.67 14.39 -7.71
N LEU A 182 -10.48 13.95 -6.75
CA LEU A 182 -11.92 14.09 -6.80
C LEU A 182 -12.35 15.57 -6.68
N PRO A 183 -13.55 15.96 -7.15
CA PRO A 183 -14.09 17.30 -6.93
C PRO A 183 -14.32 17.60 -5.44
N GLU A 184 -14.32 18.89 -5.10
CA GLU A 184 -14.71 19.40 -3.78
C GLU A 184 -16.12 18.93 -3.38
N GLY A 185 -16.32 18.73 -2.08
CA GLY A 185 -17.56 18.17 -1.55
C GLY A 185 -17.67 16.66 -1.75
N LEU A 186 -16.63 15.96 -2.24
CA LEU A 186 -16.50 14.50 -2.22
C LEU A 186 -15.34 14.09 -1.30
N GLU A 187 -15.37 14.61 -0.07
CA GLU A 187 -14.37 14.30 0.95
C GLU A 187 -14.55 12.88 1.53
N SER A 188 -13.64 12.51 2.44
CA SER A 188 -13.56 11.18 3.06
C SER A 188 -14.87 10.69 3.69
N ARG A 189 -15.74 11.60 4.15
CA ARG A 189 -17.06 11.26 4.71
C ARG A 189 -18.05 10.71 3.68
N ILE A 190 -17.89 11.04 2.41
CA ILE A 190 -18.79 10.63 1.33
C ILE A 190 -18.27 9.36 0.68
N CYS A 191 -16.99 9.34 0.32
CA CYS A 191 -16.38 8.18 -0.33
C CYS A 191 -16.02 7.06 0.66
N GLY A 192 -15.88 7.38 1.95
CA GLY A 192 -15.44 6.43 3.00
C GLY A 192 -13.94 6.17 3.02
N TRP A 193 -13.15 6.93 2.26
CA TRP A 193 -11.70 6.82 2.14
C TRP A 193 -11.06 8.16 1.80
N MET A 194 -9.79 8.35 2.16
CA MET A 194 -8.98 9.55 1.84
C MET A 194 -8.18 9.34 0.54
N GLY A 195 -7.76 8.10 0.31
CA GLY A 195 -7.21 7.61 -0.93
C GLY A 195 -7.66 6.18 -1.20
N VAL A 196 -7.58 5.76 -2.45
CA VAL A 196 -7.73 4.36 -2.86
C VAL A 196 -6.87 4.10 -4.09
N ALA A 197 -6.40 2.88 -4.27
CA ALA A 197 -5.55 2.50 -5.39
C ALA A 197 -5.82 1.09 -5.89
N GLU A 198 -5.34 0.82 -7.11
CA GLU A 198 -5.21 -0.54 -7.60
C GLU A 198 -4.08 -1.28 -6.86
N LEU A 199 -4.32 -2.55 -6.53
CA LEU A 199 -3.40 -3.43 -5.79
C LEU A 199 -3.21 -4.78 -6.49
N PRO A 200 -2.04 -5.03 -7.14
CA PRO A 200 -1.16 -4.02 -7.73
C PRO A 200 -1.82 -3.31 -8.92
N GLY A 201 -1.22 -2.22 -9.40
CA GLY A 201 -1.73 -1.52 -10.58
C GLY A 201 -1.01 -0.21 -10.91
N THR A 202 -1.74 0.70 -11.54
CA THR A 202 -1.22 1.96 -12.12
C THR A 202 -2.07 3.18 -11.84
N GLN A 203 -3.20 2.99 -11.14
CA GLN A 203 -4.21 4.01 -10.91
C GLN A 203 -4.44 4.23 -9.42
N THR A 204 -4.68 5.50 -9.07
CA THR A 204 -4.92 5.96 -7.71
C THR A 204 -5.94 7.10 -7.69
N TRP A 205 -6.77 7.18 -6.66
CA TRP A 205 -7.78 8.21 -6.46
C TRP A 205 -7.59 8.86 -5.08
N TYR A 206 -7.82 10.17 -4.99
CA TYR A 206 -7.61 10.97 -3.79
C TYR A 206 -8.77 11.93 -3.56
N THR A 207 -9.14 12.12 -2.29
CA THR A 207 -9.97 13.27 -1.90
C THR A 207 -9.20 14.58 -2.12
N PRO A 208 -9.86 15.71 -2.41
CA PRO A 208 -9.21 16.98 -2.73
C PRO A 208 -8.76 17.78 -1.50
N ASP A 209 -8.52 17.13 -0.36
CA ASP A 209 -8.31 17.77 0.94
C ASP A 209 -6.95 17.39 1.58
N GLU A 210 -6.70 17.94 2.77
CA GLU A 210 -5.49 17.74 3.60
C GLU A 210 -5.30 16.30 4.09
N GLU A 211 -6.33 15.47 3.98
CA GLU A 211 -6.29 14.04 4.29
C GLU A 211 -5.97 13.21 3.03
N GLY A 212 -6.36 13.67 1.84
CA GLY A 212 -6.15 13.04 0.54
C GLY A 212 -4.87 13.52 -0.16
N ILE A 213 -5.04 14.24 -1.28
CA ILE A 213 -3.95 14.59 -2.20
C ILE A 213 -2.85 15.46 -1.57
N PHE A 214 -3.17 16.25 -0.55
CA PHE A 214 -2.20 17.10 0.13
C PHE A 214 -1.48 16.38 1.27
N ASN A 215 -1.92 15.17 1.63
CA ASN A 215 -1.24 14.33 2.60
C ASN A 215 -0.20 13.43 1.93
N LYS A 216 1.09 13.71 2.17
CA LYS A 216 2.17 12.89 1.60
C LYS A 216 2.14 11.42 2.04
N GLY A 217 1.64 11.14 3.25
CA GLY A 217 1.46 9.78 3.77
C GLY A 217 0.44 9.03 2.94
N THR A 218 -0.73 9.62 2.71
CA THR A 218 -1.78 9.08 1.82
C THR A 218 -1.28 8.91 0.39
N VAL A 219 -0.58 9.92 -0.18
CA VAL A 219 -0.08 9.82 -1.56
C VAL A 219 0.94 8.68 -1.71
N LEU A 220 1.86 8.53 -0.77
CA LEU A 220 2.82 7.42 -0.76
C LEU A 220 2.10 6.08 -0.52
N HIS A 221 1.18 6.00 0.44
CA HIS A 221 0.37 4.82 0.74
C HIS A 221 -0.28 4.24 -0.53
N GLU A 222 -1.02 5.09 -1.23
CA GLU A 222 -1.73 4.66 -2.44
C GLU A 222 -0.79 4.36 -3.61
N SER A 223 0.36 5.05 -3.67
CA SER A 223 1.40 4.73 -4.64
C SER A 223 2.03 3.35 -4.38
N LEU A 224 2.15 2.95 -3.12
CA LEU A 224 2.71 1.65 -2.71
C LEU A 224 1.75 0.49 -2.98
N HIS A 225 0.43 0.71 -2.91
CA HIS A 225 -0.55 -0.26 -3.41
C HIS A 225 -0.31 -0.62 -4.87
N ASN A 226 0.00 0.36 -5.72
CA ASN A 226 0.34 0.10 -7.12
C ASN A 226 1.58 -0.81 -7.29
N PHE A 227 2.45 -0.90 -6.27
CA PHE A 227 3.60 -1.81 -6.21
C PHE A 227 3.31 -3.15 -5.51
N GLY A 228 2.07 -3.43 -5.13
CA GLY A 228 1.71 -4.71 -4.49
C GLY A 228 1.95 -4.74 -2.99
N ILE A 229 2.02 -3.58 -2.33
CA ILE A 229 2.20 -3.48 -0.88
C ILE A 229 0.85 -3.32 -0.21
N TYR A 230 0.64 -4.03 0.89
CA TYR A 230 -0.61 -4.06 1.64
C TYR A 230 -0.49 -3.22 2.92
N HIS A 231 -1.64 -3.01 3.54
CA HIS A 231 -1.75 -2.33 4.81
C HIS A 231 -0.89 -2.97 5.91
N SER A 232 -0.13 -2.15 6.62
CA SER A 232 0.54 -2.50 7.87
C SER A 232 -0.40 -2.28 9.06
N ARG A 233 -0.27 -3.15 10.06
CA ARG A 233 -1.17 -3.23 11.20
C ARG A 233 -0.43 -3.05 12.51
N ARG A 234 -1.18 -2.64 13.53
CA ARG A 234 -0.76 -2.68 14.93
C ARG A 234 -1.93 -3.19 15.75
N TYR A 235 -1.72 -4.28 16.49
CA TYR A 235 -2.79 -4.97 17.24
C TYR A 235 -4.00 -5.37 16.36
N GLU A 236 -3.74 -5.98 15.20
CA GLU A 236 -4.75 -6.45 14.23
C GLU A 236 -5.55 -5.37 13.49
N ILE A 237 -5.40 -4.09 13.89
CA ILE A 237 -6.06 -2.95 13.26
C ILE A 237 -5.07 -2.23 12.33
N TYR A 238 -5.59 -1.68 11.25
CA TYR A 238 -4.88 -0.74 10.37
C TYR A 238 -4.52 0.54 11.13
N ASN A 239 -3.38 0.55 11.82
CA ASN A 239 -2.96 1.67 12.68
C ASN A 239 -1.44 1.64 13.00
N ASP A 240 -0.63 1.10 12.09
CA ASP A 240 0.82 1.22 12.22
C ASP A 240 1.27 2.63 11.81
N ASN A 241 1.39 3.52 12.80
CA ASN A 241 1.80 4.90 12.56
C ASN A 241 3.29 5.04 12.21
N SER A 242 4.05 3.94 12.16
CA SER A 242 5.48 3.97 11.81
C SER A 242 5.74 3.93 10.31
N THR A 243 4.72 3.71 9.48
CA THR A 243 4.84 3.62 8.01
C THR A 243 3.64 4.25 7.33
N SER A 244 3.84 4.76 6.11
CA SER A 244 2.76 5.17 5.22
C SER A 244 1.76 4.04 4.94
N MET A 245 2.16 2.78 5.02
CA MET A 245 1.24 1.64 4.84
C MET A 245 0.35 1.37 6.05
N GLY A 246 0.53 2.06 7.17
CA GLY A 246 -0.48 2.20 8.22
C GLY A 246 -1.08 3.61 8.15
N MET A 247 -1.05 4.37 9.24
CA MET A 247 -1.53 5.77 9.24
C MET A 247 -0.38 6.79 9.41
N GLY A 248 0.87 6.36 9.21
CA GLY A 248 2.04 7.23 9.35
C GLY A 248 2.30 8.14 8.15
N GLN A 249 3.13 9.17 8.34
CA GLN A 249 3.64 10.04 7.27
C GLN A 249 5.15 9.82 7.03
N SER A 250 5.59 8.58 7.24
CA SER A 250 6.96 8.10 7.20
C SER A 250 7.16 7.06 6.10
N CYS A 251 8.41 6.69 5.84
CA CYS A 251 8.75 5.69 4.84
C CYS A 251 8.25 4.29 5.21
N PRO A 252 8.24 3.36 4.23
CA PRO A 252 7.83 1.98 4.46
C PRO A 252 8.61 1.30 5.60
N SER A 253 7.96 0.36 6.27
CA SER A 253 8.57 -0.47 7.29
C SER A 253 9.61 -1.43 6.69
N ALA A 254 10.48 -2.02 7.51
CA ALA A 254 11.50 -2.95 7.05
C ALA A 254 10.97 -4.13 6.18
N PRO A 255 9.90 -4.84 6.56
CA PRO A 255 9.35 -5.89 5.69
C PRO A 255 8.81 -5.33 4.37
N GLU A 256 8.20 -4.13 4.36
CA GLU A 256 7.74 -3.47 3.13
C GLU A 256 8.92 -3.09 2.22
N LEU A 257 9.97 -2.48 2.78
CA LEU A 257 11.19 -2.10 2.04
C LEU A 257 11.86 -3.32 1.40
N ARG A 258 11.95 -4.45 2.13
CA ARG A 258 12.50 -5.68 1.56
C ARG A 258 11.60 -6.24 0.46
N ARG A 259 10.27 -6.23 0.65
CA ARG A 259 9.32 -6.71 -0.37
C ARG A 259 9.40 -5.90 -1.66
N LEU A 260 9.60 -4.58 -1.54
CA LEU A 260 9.83 -3.68 -2.67
C LEU A 260 11.20 -3.88 -3.34
N GLY A 261 12.15 -4.52 -2.64
CA GLY A 261 13.55 -4.58 -3.06
C GLY A 261 14.32 -3.27 -2.83
N TRP A 262 13.72 -2.30 -2.12
CA TRP A 262 14.35 -0.99 -1.86
C TRP A 262 15.43 -1.05 -0.80
N ALA A 263 15.40 -2.05 0.08
CA ALA A 263 16.45 -2.26 1.05
C ALA A 263 16.76 -3.74 1.29
N SER A 264 17.97 -4.02 1.78
CA SER A 264 18.46 -5.36 2.05
C SER A 264 18.79 -5.60 3.53
N PRO A 265 18.61 -6.83 4.04
CA PRO A 265 19.01 -7.17 5.40
C PRO A 265 20.52 -7.12 5.60
N LEU A 266 20.94 -6.61 6.75
CA LEU A 266 22.31 -6.73 7.27
C LEU A 266 22.65 -8.17 7.62
N ALA A 267 21.66 -8.90 8.13
CA ALA A 267 21.79 -10.28 8.51
C ALA A 267 20.45 -11.01 8.36
N GLN A 268 20.53 -12.27 7.98
CA GLN A 268 19.43 -13.23 8.03
C GLN A 268 19.73 -14.26 9.12
N LEU A 269 18.82 -14.41 10.07
CA LEU A 269 18.97 -15.31 11.22
C LEU A 269 17.95 -16.45 11.13
N ASN A 270 18.45 -17.69 11.13
CA ASN A 270 17.66 -18.93 11.12
C ASN A 270 18.40 -20.01 11.91
N SER A 271 17.84 -21.22 12.03
CA SER A 271 18.45 -22.29 12.85
C SER A 271 19.85 -22.70 12.42
N SER A 272 20.24 -22.51 11.15
CA SER A 272 21.58 -22.86 10.65
C SER A 272 22.62 -21.76 10.90
N THR A 273 22.20 -20.51 11.04
CA THR A 273 23.09 -19.35 11.19
C THR A 273 23.05 -18.73 12.58
N PHE A 274 22.10 -19.12 13.45
CA PHE A 274 21.87 -18.50 14.74
C PHE A 274 21.82 -19.51 15.90
N PRO A 275 22.93 -19.70 16.65
CA PRO A 275 22.98 -20.63 17.76
C PRO A 275 22.06 -20.21 18.91
N THR A 276 21.59 -21.20 19.68
CA THR A 276 20.80 -20.96 20.89
C THR A 276 21.69 -20.49 22.04
N ARG A 277 21.12 -19.70 22.96
CA ARG A 277 21.69 -19.21 24.23
C ARG A 277 22.87 -18.26 24.13
N THR A 278 23.13 -17.70 22.95
CA THR A 278 24.22 -16.75 22.73
C THR A 278 23.69 -15.49 22.07
N PHE A 279 24.09 -14.32 22.58
CA PHE A 279 23.81 -13.07 21.90
C PHE A 279 24.63 -12.94 20.62
N LYS A 280 23.95 -12.60 19.53
CA LYS A 280 24.56 -11.99 18.35
C LYS A 280 24.37 -10.48 18.42
N THR A 281 25.45 -9.76 18.27
CA THR A 281 25.49 -8.30 18.32
C THR A 281 25.63 -7.72 16.92
N PHE A 282 24.83 -6.70 16.62
CA PHE A 282 24.83 -5.97 15.36
C PHE A 282 24.92 -4.47 15.63
N THR A 283 25.59 -3.74 14.75
CA THR A 283 25.47 -2.28 14.66
C THR A 283 24.49 -1.99 13.54
N LEU A 284 23.28 -1.55 13.90
CA LEU A 284 22.18 -1.34 12.98
C LEU A 284 22.08 0.14 12.64
N PRO A 285 22.30 0.55 11.36
CA PRO A 285 22.08 1.94 10.96
C PRO A 285 20.59 2.26 10.88
N ALA A 286 20.27 3.55 11.01
CA ALA A 286 18.91 4.04 10.79
C ALA A 286 18.49 3.80 9.34
N THR A 287 17.23 3.46 9.12
CA THR A 287 16.69 3.11 7.79
C THR A 287 17.02 4.17 6.74
N TYR A 288 16.81 5.46 7.03
CA TYR A 288 17.03 6.53 6.06
C TYR A 288 18.49 6.69 5.56
N VAL A 289 19.47 6.05 6.22
CA VAL A 289 20.91 6.26 5.96
C VAL A 289 21.39 5.47 4.75
N THR A 290 20.89 4.25 4.58
CA THR A 290 21.40 3.31 3.57
C THR A 290 20.31 2.33 3.16
N SER A 291 20.26 1.99 1.87
CA SER A 291 19.45 0.88 1.34
C SER A 291 20.07 -0.48 1.67
N GLU A 292 21.38 -0.53 1.94
CA GLU A 292 22.10 -1.77 2.19
C GLU A 292 22.30 -1.99 3.69
N GLY A 293 21.88 -3.15 4.18
CA GLY A 293 22.20 -3.58 5.53
C GLY A 293 21.51 -2.76 6.64
N ASN A 294 20.28 -2.31 6.44
CA ASN A 294 19.55 -1.46 7.39
C ASN A 294 18.50 -2.18 8.25
N MET A 295 18.40 -3.50 8.12
CA MET A 295 17.46 -4.33 8.88
C MET A 295 18.05 -5.71 9.22
N ILE A 296 17.56 -6.34 10.29
CA ILE A 296 17.83 -7.75 10.59
C ILE A 296 16.58 -8.55 10.26
N TRP A 297 16.71 -9.60 9.44
CA TRP A 297 15.62 -10.49 9.07
C TRP A 297 15.76 -11.82 9.82
N ILE A 298 14.72 -12.23 10.54
CA ILE A 298 14.75 -13.42 11.39
C ILE A 298 13.67 -14.40 10.92
N GLN A 299 14.08 -15.62 10.61
CA GLN A 299 13.24 -16.76 10.24
C GLN A 299 13.27 -17.77 11.39
N PRO A 300 12.30 -17.74 12.31
CA PRO A 300 12.30 -18.56 13.53
C PRO A 300 11.88 -20.02 13.26
N ASP A 301 12.57 -20.69 12.33
CA ASP A 301 12.35 -22.08 11.90
C ASP A 301 12.58 -23.14 12.99
N TRP A 302 13.09 -22.71 14.14
CA TRP A 302 13.26 -23.50 15.36
C TRP A 302 12.02 -23.55 16.26
N VAL A 303 11.00 -22.73 16.02
CA VAL A 303 9.79 -22.66 16.86
C VAL A 303 8.81 -23.80 16.50
N LEU A 304 8.10 -24.29 17.52
CA LEU A 304 7.03 -25.28 17.38
C LEU A 304 5.64 -24.62 17.55
N PRO A 305 4.58 -25.19 16.93
CA PRO A 305 4.61 -26.32 16.00
C PRO A 305 5.27 -25.94 14.67
N LYS A 306 5.96 -26.90 14.04
CA LYS A 306 6.44 -26.74 12.68
C LYS A 306 5.28 -26.94 11.69
N PRO A 307 5.25 -26.18 10.58
CA PRO A 307 6.15 -25.09 10.23
C PRO A 307 5.87 -23.81 11.06
N TYR A 308 6.92 -23.02 11.35
CA TYR A 308 6.76 -21.68 11.91
C TYR A 308 5.90 -20.81 10.97
N LYS A 309 5.27 -19.73 11.46
CA LYS A 309 4.29 -18.97 10.63
C LYS A 309 4.73 -17.58 10.23
N LYS A 310 5.61 -16.95 10.99
CA LYS A 310 5.97 -15.54 10.81
C LYS A 310 7.47 -15.34 10.78
N ASN A 311 7.92 -14.45 9.90
CA ASN A 311 9.25 -13.85 9.95
C ASN A 311 9.21 -12.59 10.83
N LEU A 312 10.36 -12.19 11.34
CA LEU A 312 10.53 -10.94 12.10
C LEU A 312 11.55 -10.01 11.43
N TYR A 313 11.33 -8.72 11.58
CA TYR A 313 12.22 -7.66 11.14
C TYR A 313 12.55 -6.73 12.28
N LEU A 314 13.84 -6.40 12.41
CA LEU A 314 14.34 -5.36 13.32
C LEU A 314 14.96 -4.25 12.49
N ALA A 315 14.51 -3.00 12.66
CA ALA A 315 15.08 -1.85 11.97
C ALA A 315 15.10 -0.62 12.87
N LEU A 316 16.24 0.09 12.91
CA LEU A 316 16.33 1.37 13.59
C LEU A 316 15.58 2.43 12.78
N ARG A 317 14.54 3.01 13.35
CA ARG A 317 13.81 4.15 12.76
C ARG A 317 14.26 5.44 13.45
N MET A 318 14.51 6.46 12.66
CA MET A 318 14.94 7.78 13.13
C MET A 318 14.43 8.85 12.18
N LYS A 319 14.18 10.05 12.70
CA LYS A 319 13.89 11.22 11.87
C LYS A 319 15.08 11.55 10.99
N GLY A 320 14.84 11.58 9.68
CA GLY A 320 15.86 11.88 8.67
C GLY A 320 15.43 11.38 7.29
N GLY A 321 15.94 12.01 6.23
CA GLY A 321 15.54 11.68 4.86
C GLY A 321 14.02 11.71 4.68
N GLY A 322 13.44 10.62 4.17
CA GLY A 322 11.98 10.49 4.06
C GLY A 322 11.27 10.30 5.40
N ASP A 323 11.94 9.76 6.42
CA ASP A 323 11.40 9.59 7.78
C ASP A 323 11.37 10.89 8.60
N ARG A 324 11.51 12.08 8.00
CA ARG A 324 11.55 13.36 8.73
C ARG A 324 10.35 13.56 9.68
N ASP A 325 9.16 13.12 9.27
CA ASP A 325 7.91 13.29 10.01
C ASP A 325 7.52 12.03 10.82
N LEU A 326 8.49 11.15 11.07
CA LEU A 326 8.33 9.99 11.95
C LEU A 326 7.96 10.43 13.38
N LEU A 327 6.97 9.77 13.97
CA LEU A 327 6.53 10.09 15.34
C LEU A 327 7.60 9.76 16.39
N ASP A 328 7.65 10.52 17.48
CA ASP A 328 8.59 10.33 18.62
C ASP A 328 8.48 8.94 19.26
N GLU A 329 7.33 8.29 19.12
CA GLU A 329 7.18 6.91 19.61
C GLU A 329 8.09 5.92 18.87
N PHE A 330 8.57 6.25 17.67
CA PHE A 330 9.46 5.43 16.83
C PHE A 330 10.86 6.04 16.64
N ASP A 331 11.01 7.35 16.78
CA ASP A 331 12.29 8.04 16.57
C ASP A 331 13.38 7.59 17.56
N GLY A 332 14.55 7.21 17.03
CA GLY A 332 15.69 6.72 17.81
C GLY A 332 15.51 5.30 18.36
N LYS A 333 14.59 4.51 17.79
CA LYS A 333 14.21 3.19 18.33
C LYS A 333 14.23 2.11 17.26
N VAL A 334 14.48 0.88 17.69
CA VAL A 334 14.35 -0.32 16.86
C VAL A 334 12.89 -0.72 16.81
N SER A 335 12.26 -0.58 15.65
CA SER A 335 10.93 -1.13 15.36
C SER A 335 11.04 -2.63 15.13
N VAL A 336 10.06 -3.36 15.68
CA VAL A 336 9.93 -4.81 15.54
C VAL A 336 8.64 -5.12 14.79
N HIS A 337 8.76 -5.71 13.61
CA HIS A 337 7.64 -6.12 12.78
C HIS A 337 7.62 -7.63 12.59
N GLU A 338 6.44 -8.21 12.47
CA GLU A 338 6.22 -9.58 12.03
C GLU A 338 5.46 -9.62 10.71
N VAL A 339 5.68 -10.68 9.92
CA VAL A 339 5.05 -10.84 8.60
C VAL A 339 4.85 -12.33 8.30
N ASP A 340 3.83 -12.67 7.51
CA ASP A 340 3.58 -14.04 7.07
C ASP A 340 4.76 -14.64 6.31
N LYS A 341 5.26 -15.79 6.78
CA LYS A 341 6.46 -16.39 6.19
C LYS A 341 6.24 -16.84 4.74
N ASP A 342 5.04 -17.29 4.38
CA ASP A 342 4.81 -17.90 3.08
C ASP A 342 4.82 -16.84 1.99
N LEU A 343 4.26 -15.67 2.32
CA LEU A 343 4.22 -14.50 1.45
C LEU A 343 5.52 -13.71 1.47
N ASP A 344 6.28 -13.71 2.58
CA ASP A 344 7.55 -12.98 2.71
C ASP A 344 8.76 -13.76 2.15
N ASN A 345 8.73 -15.09 2.21
CA ASN A 345 9.78 -15.93 1.62
C ASN A 345 9.63 -16.06 0.09
N SER A 346 8.44 -15.81 -0.46
CA SER A 346 8.17 -15.80 -1.90
C SER A 346 7.83 -14.40 -2.39
N LEU A 347 8.87 -13.64 -2.78
CA LEU A 347 8.70 -12.27 -3.27
C LEU A 347 8.13 -12.19 -4.70
N GLU A 348 7.98 -13.32 -5.39
CA GLU A 348 7.59 -13.37 -6.81
C GLU A 348 6.08 -13.30 -7.04
N GLU A 349 5.27 -13.60 -6.01
CA GLU A 349 3.82 -13.68 -6.14
C GLU A 349 3.12 -12.81 -5.08
N VAL A 350 2.41 -11.75 -5.53
CA VAL A 350 1.41 -11.05 -4.71
C VAL A 350 0.09 -11.77 -4.87
N THR A 351 -0.09 -12.84 -4.11
CA THR A 351 -1.34 -13.60 -4.10
C THR A 351 -2.27 -13.16 -2.98
N ASP A 352 -1.74 -12.58 -1.90
CA ASP A 352 -2.51 -12.20 -0.72
C ASP A 352 -1.79 -11.15 0.16
N ASP A 353 -2.51 -10.61 1.15
CA ASP A 353 -2.00 -9.69 2.17
C ASP A 353 -0.96 -10.39 3.08
N PRO A 354 0.31 -9.95 3.11
CA PRO A 354 1.36 -10.51 3.95
C PRO A 354 1.14 -10.35 5.46
N GLN A 355 0.07 -9.65 5.89
CA GLN A 355 -0.29 -9.45 7.30
C GLN A 355 0.89 -8.88 8.10
N ILE A 356 1.45 -7.76 7.62
CA ILE A 356 2.53 -7.06 8.33
C ILE A 356 1.96 -6.44 9.60
N SER A 357 2.60 -6.72 10.73
CA SER A 357 2.15 -6.25 12.04
C SER A 357 3.32 -5.75 12.88
N MET A 358 3.16 -4.57 13.47
CA MET A 358 4.13 -4.03 14.42
C MET A 358 3.92 -4.64 15.81
N LEU A 359 4.98 -5.26 16.34
CA LEU A 359 5.00 -5.83 17.69
C LEU A 359 5.39 -4.82 18.77
N GLY A 360 6.20 -3.83 18.42
CA GLY A 360 6.62 -2.76 19.33
C GLY A 360 7.93 -2.10 18.93
N THR A 361 8.47 -1.30 19.85
CA THR A 361 9.74 -0.58 19.68
C THR A 361 10.66 -0.81 20.88
N LEU A 362 11.96 -0.85 20.65
CA LEU A 362 12.97 -0.78 21.70
C LEU A 362 13.85 0.46 21.53
N GLY A 363 13.96 1.28 22.57
CA GLY A 363 14.84 2.45 22.61
C GLY A 363 16.03 2.27 23.54
N PRO A 364 17.01 3.18 23.52
CA PRO A 364 18.08 3.20 24.51
C PRO A 364 17.50 3.12 25.93
N SER A 365 18.11 2.28 26.78
CA SER A 365 17.69 2.06 28.17
C SER A 365 16.32 1.38 28.37
N THR A 366 15.65 0.94 27.31
CA THR A 366 14.45 0.10 27.46
C THR A 366 14.80 -1.30 27.95
N PRO A 367 13.95 -1.94 28.78
CA PRO A 367 14.12 -3.33 29.14
C PRO A 367 14.17 -4.25 27.91
N PRO A 368 14.80 -5.44 28.00
CA PRO A 368 14.78 -6.43 26.93
C PRO A 368 13.35 -6.75 26.46
N LEU A 369 13.16 -6.86 25.15
CA LEU A 369 11.92 -7.39 24.57
C LEU A 369 12.03 -8.92 24.44
N ASP A 370 11.31 -9.63 25.30
CA ASP A 370 11.25 -11.08 25.30
C ASP A 370 10.04 -11.57 24.48
N LEU A 371 10.30 -11.93 23.24
CA LEU A 371 9.35 -12.52 22.32
C LEU A 371 9.24 -14.03 22.56
N ARG A 372 8.51 -14.42 23.61
CA ARG A 372 8.40 -15.84 24.05
C ARG A 372 7.90 -16.79 22.98
N VAL A 373 6.93 -16.36 22.17
CA VAL A 373 6.39 -17.16 21.05
C VAL A 373 7.47 -17.51 20.04
N TYR A 374 8.43 -16.59 19.83
CA TYR A 374 9.54 -16.75 18.91
C TYR A 374 10.80 -17.33 19.56
N ARG A 375 10.79 -17.48 20.89
CA ARG A 375 11.94 -17.81 21.72
C ARG A 375 13.15 -16.88 21.50
N LEU A 376 12.86 -15.59 21.43
CA LEU A 376 13.85 -14.53 21.20
C LEU A 376 13.87 -13.52 22.33
N SER A 377 15.06 -13.07 22.70
CA SER A 377 15.28 -11.90 23.56
C SER A 377 16.06 -10.86 22.76
N ILE A 378 15.52 -9.65 22.67
CA ILE A 378 16.12 -8.54 21.94
C ILE A 378 16.49 -7.46 22.96
N ARG A 379 17.73 -6.96 22.86
CA ARG A 379 18.24 -5.85 23.68
C ARG A 379 18.85 -4.81 22.78
N VAL A 380 18.69 -3.55 23.14
CA VAL A 380 19.31 -2.43 22.42
C VAL A 380 20.27 -1.69 23.34
N GLY A 381 21.41 -1.29 22.79
CA GLY A 381 22.41 -0.48 23.46
C GLY A 381 22.13 1.02 23.34
N ALA A 382 23.18 1.81 23.50
CA ALA A 382 23.12 3.24 23.26
C ALA A 382 22.96 3.54 21.76
N LEU A 383 22.21 4.60 21.46
CA LEU A 383 22.19 5.23 20.14
C LEU A 383 23.45 6.09 20.01
N VAL A 384 24.25 5.86 18.96
CA VAL A 384 25.47 6.61 18.66
C VAL A 384 25.35 7.16 17.24
N GLY A 385 25.11 8.47 17.13
CA GLY A 385 24.80 9.11 15.86
C GLY A 385 23.53 8.52 15.24
N ASN A 386 23.66 7.92 14.07
CA ASN A 386 22.59 7.27 13.31
C ASN A 386 22.63 5.73 13.38
N THR A 387 23.30 5.17 14.40
CA THR A 387 23.42 3.71 14.58
C THR A 387 23.07 3.30 16.00
N ILE A 388 22.51 2.09 16.15
CA ILE A 388 22.24 1.49 17.47
C ILE A 388 22.80 0.07 17.54
N THR A 389 23.35 -0.30 18.68
CA THR A 389 23.75 -1.68 18.93
C THR A 389 22.52 -2.53 19.24
N VAL A 390 22.30 -3.60 18.49
CA VAL A 390 21.22 -4.57 18.71
C VAL A 390 21.81 -5.92 19.08
N ASN A 391 21.40 -6.47 20.22
CA ASN A 391 21.76 -7.81 20.65
C ASN A 391 20.53 -8.70 20.56
N VAL A 392 20.62 -9.75 19.74
CA VAL A 392 19.56 -10.74 19.56
C VAL A 392 20.04 -12.06 20.13
N CYS A 393 19.22 -12.71 20.96
CA CYS A 393 19.49 -14.07 21.42
C CYS A 393 18.28 -14.97 21.21
N ARG A 394 18.50 -16.15 20.65
CA ARG A 394 17.56 -17.27 20.63
C ARG A 394 17.72 -18.09 21.90
N PHE A 395 16.65 -18.47 22.58
CA PHE A 395 16.69 -19.32 23.78
C PHE A 395 15.86 -20.60 23.61
N ASP A 396 16.02 -21.57 24.52
CA ASP A 396 15.21 -22.80 24.47
C ASP A 396 13.92 -22.65 25.29
N ASN A 397 14.02 -22.20 26.54
CA ASN A 397 12.85 -22.04 27.41
C ASN A 397 12.62 -20.61 27.90
N ARG A 398 13.69 -19.90 28.32
CA ARG A 398 13.59 -18.53 28.84
C ARG A 398 14.79 -17.66 28.47
N SER A 399 14.57 -16.35 28.39
CA SER A 399 15.58 -15.33 28.06
C SER A 399 16.77 -15.29 29.02
N ALA A 400 16.61 -15.75 30.26
CA ALA A 400 17.70 -15.89 31.23
C ALA A 400 18.79 -16.90 30.81
N GLU A 401 18.54 -17.72 29.79
CA GLU A 401 19.55 -18.63 29.22
C GLU A 401 20.56 -17.90 28.32
N CYS A 402 20.23 -16.69 27.87
CA CYS A 402 21.07 -15.88 26.99
C CYS A 402 22.25 -15.28 27.76
N LYS A 403 23.46 -15.72 27.41
CA LYS A 403 24.73 -15.29 28.02
C LYS A 403 25.48 -14.32 27.15
#